data_AF-A0A922T0A5-F1
#
_entry.id   AF-A0A922T0A5-F1
#
_cell.length_a   1.000
_cell.length_b   1.000
_cell.length_c   1.000
_cell.angle_alpha   90.00
_cell.angle_beta   90.00
_cell.angle_gamma   90.00
#
_symmetry.space_group_name_H-M   'P 1'
#
loop_
_entity.id
_entity.type
_entity.pdbx_description
1 polymer ?
#
loop_
_entity_poly.entity_id
_entity_poly.type
_entity_poly.pdbx_seq_one_letter_code
_entity_poly.pdbx_strand_id
1 'polypeptide(L)'
;MKLISIITPACLLGIAASVDMSKYTPKGSGVDVGFKAFLKELYASAEDPASTTTFTDFFTKDGKLIVVENVASNPKDIIALKQELLPTAGTKHWNHLPNVTTVSSETSAQKTYEVLGIIESRFDGGNCSQA
;
A
#
# COMPACT_ATOMS: atom_id res chain seq x y z
N MET A 1 -12.68 38.04 -36.54
CA MET A 1 -12.58 38.13 -35.06
C MET A 1 -12.22 36.75 -34.52
N LYS A 2 -11.29 36.71 -33.55
CA LYS A 2 -10.52 35.54 -33.12
C LYS A 2 -11.37 34.40 -32.56
N LEU A 3 -11.16 33.18 -33.08
CA LEU A 3 -11.51 31.92 -32.43
C LEU A 3 -10.43 31.62 -31.39
N ILE A 4 -10.80 31.58 -30.10
CA ILE A 4 -9.91 31.21 -29.01
C ILE A 4 -9.89 29.67 -28.97
N SER A 5 -8.89 29.05 -29.59
CA SER A 5 -8.58 27.63 -29.37
C SER A 5 -7.95 27.48 -27.99
N ILE A 6 -8.73 27.01 -27.02
CA ILE A 6 -8.22 26.54 -25.73
C ILE A 6 -7.75 25.11 -25.94
N ILE A 7 -6.45 24.94 -26.24
CA ILE A 7 -5.81 23.63 -26.17
C ILE A 7 -5.48 23.41 -24.69
N THR A 8 -6.39 22.78 -23.96
CA THR A 8 -6.08 22.29 -22.61
C THR A 8 -5.04 21.17 -22.76
N PRO A 9 -3.84 21.29 -22.19
CA PRO A 9 -2.95 20.15 -22.10
C PRO A 9 -3.61 19.16 -21.15
N ALA A 10 -4.15 18.07 -21.69
CA ALA A 10 -4.45 16.90 -20.89
C ALA A 10 -3.11 16.33 -20.44
N CYS A 11 -2.60 16.82 -19.31
CA CYS A 11 -1.59 16.09 -18.56
C CYS A 11 -2.24 14.75 -18.21
N LEU A 12 -1.96 13.72 -19.01
CA LEU A 12 -2.08 12.33 -18.59
C LEU A 12 -1.09 12.15 -17.45
N LEU A 13 -1.48 12.59 -16.25
CA LEU A 13 -0.97 12.05 -15.02
C LEU A 13 -1.38 10.58 -15.05
N GLY A 14 -0.50 9.74 -15.60
CA GLY A 14 -0.61 8.31 -15.43
C GLY A 14 -0.70 8.08 -13.94
N ILE A 15 -1.85 7.59 -13.49
CA ILE A 15 -2.03 7.12 -12.12
C ILE A 15 -0.99 6.01 -11.99
N ALA A 16 0.15 6.31 -11.36
CA ALA A 16 1.11 5.27 -11.04
C ALA A 16 0.34 4.26 -10.20
N ALA A 17 0.27 3.01 -10.66
CA ALA A 17 -0.42 1.98 -9.92
C ALA A 17 0.37 1.76 -8.63
N SER A 18 -0.24 2.13 -7.49
CA SER A 18 0.34 1.96 -6.16
C SER A 18 0.64 0.50 -5.82
N VAL A 19 0.05 -0.44 -6.56
CA VAL A 19 0.29 -1.88 -6.42
C VAL A 19 0.37 -2.56 -7.78
N ASP A 20 1.49 -3.23 -8.05
CA ASP A 20 1.65 -4.12 -9.20
C ASP A 20 1.65 -5.59 -8.76
N MET A 21 0.56 -6.28 -9.08
CA MET A 21 0.35 -7.70 -8.76
C MET A 21 0.78 -8.64 -9.91
N SER A 22 1.46 -8.14 -10.95
CA SER A 22 1.86 -8.93 -12.13
C SER A 22 2.80 -10.08 -11.78
N LYS A 23 3.67 -9.91 -10.78
CA LYS A 23 4.62 -10.91 -10.30
C LYS A 23 4.09 -11.73 -9.11
N TYR A 24 2.91 -11.39 -8.60
CA TYR A 24 2.32 -12.10 -7.46
C TYR A 24 2.09 -13.57 -7.79
N THR A 25 2.70 -14.44 -7.00
CA THR A 25 2.62 -15.89 -7.12
C THR A 25 2.45 -16.51 -5.72
N PRO A 26 1.30 -17.15 -5.44
CA PRO A 26 1.18 -17.97 -4.24
C PRO A 26 2.03 -19.24 -4.41
N LYS A 27 2.84 -19.59 -3.41
CA LYS A 27 3.74 -20.74 -3.45
C LYS A 27 3.32 -21.79 -2.42
N GLY A 28 3.13 -23.01 -2.90
CA GLY A 28 2.70 -24.15 -2.09
C GLY A 28 1.18 -24.22 -1.90
N SER A 29 0.71 -25.25 -1.21
CA SER A 29 -0.69 -25.37 -0.79
C SER A 29 -0.95 -24.53 0.46
N GLY A 30 -2.15 -23.95 0.57
CA GLY A 30 -2.63 -23.30 1.81
C GLY A 30 -2.81 -21.79 1.73
N VAL A 31 -2.29 -21.12 0.69
CA VAL A 31 -2.60 -19.69 0.46
C VAL A 31 -4.05 -19.56 0.01
N ASP A 32 -4.86 -18.81 0.75
CA ASP A 32 -6.29 -18.67 0.43
C ASP A 32 -6.48 -17.97 -0.92
N VAL A 33 -7.44 -18.46 -1.71
CA VAL A 33 -7.73 -17.92 -3.05
C VAL A 33 -8.11 -16.42 -3.02
N GLY A 34 -8.70 -15.95 -1.91
CA GLY A 34 -9.06 -14.55 -1.71
C GLY A 34 -7.90 -13.65 -1.27
N PHE A 35 -6.76 -14.22 -0.85
CA PHE A 35 -5.66 -13.46 -0.25
C PHE A 35 -5.03 -12.49 -1.25
N LYS A 36 -4.94 -12.86 -2.54
CA LYS A 36 -4.43 -11.97 -3.60
C LYS A 36 -5.23 -10.66 -3.70
N ALA A 37 -6.55 -10.76 -3.66
CA ALA A 37 -7.44 -9.60 -3.75
C ALA A 37 -7.33 -8.75 -2.47
N PHE A 38 -7.38 -9.40 -1.30
CA PHE A 38 -7.18 -8.73 -0.01
C PHE A 38 -5.88 -7.93 0.03
N LEU A 39 -4.75 -8.55 -0.35
CA LEU A 39 -3.44 -7.91 -0.32
C LEU A 39 -3.36 -6.70 -1.25
N LYS A 40 -3.95 -6.81 -2.45
CA LYS A 40 -3.99 -5.71 -3.41
C LYS A 40 -4.74 -4.50 -2.83
N GLU A 41 -5.91 -4.71 -2.26
CA GLU A 41 -6.72 -3.61 -1.70
C GLU A 41 -6.08 -3.02 -0.43
N LEU A 42 -5.49 -3.86 0.43
CA LEU A 42 -4.74 -3.40 1.61
C LEU A 42 -3.60 -2.47 1.20
N TYR A 43 -2.75 -2.88 0.26
CA TYR A 43 -1.64 -2.04 -0.21
C TYR A 43 -2.13 -0.81 -0.97
N ALA A 44 -3.18 -0.92 -1.79
CA ALA A 44 -3.73 0.25 -2.47
C ALA A 44 -4.25 1.31 -1.46
N SER A 45 -4.88 0.86 -0.37
CA SER A 45 -5.33 1.73 0.72
C SER A 45 -4.17 2.29 1.55
N ALA A 46 -3.09 1.53 1.74
CA ALA A 46 -1.87 2.01 2.38
C ALA A 46 -1.20 3.14 1.58
N GLU A 47 -1.28 3.05 0.25
CA GLU A 47 -0.64 3.98 -0.68
C GLU A 47 -1.47 5.20 -1.09
N ASP A 48 -2.72 5.27 -0.67
CA ASP A 48 -3.51 6.50 -0.80
C ASP A 48 -3.20 7.40 0.41
N PRO A 49 -2.51 8.55 0.25
CA PRO A 49 -2.16 9.43 1.37
C PRO A 49 -3.41 9.97 2.09
N ALA A 50 -4.56 10.05 1.41
CA ALA A 50 -5.81 10.52 1.99
C ALA A 50 -6.61 9.40 2.70
N SER A 51 -6.27 8.12 2.47
CA SER A 51 -6.97 6.99 3.08
C SER A 51 -6.79 6.99 4.60
N THR A 52 -7.92 6.90 5.30
CA THR A 52 -8.00 6.82 6.77
C THR A 52 -8.87 5.63 7.17
N THR A 53 -10.18 5.81 7.31
CA THR A 53 -11.10 4.74 7.70
C THR A 53 -10.97 3.50 6.81
N THR A 54 -10.90 3.71 5.50
CA THR A 54 -10.67 2.67 4.49
C THR A 54 -9.38 1.88 4.68
N PHE A 55 -8.37 2.42 5.35
CA PHE A 55 -7.16 1.67 5.72
C PHE A 55 -7.35 0.93 7.05
N THR A 56 -7.98 1.57 8.04
CA THR A 56 -8.22 0.92 9.35
C THR A 56 -9.23 -0.21 9.30
N ASP A 57 -10.11 -0.25 8.28
CA ASP A 57 -11.09 -1.33 8.08
C ASP A 57 -10.44 -2.70 7.80
N PHE A 58 -9.17 -2.73 7.41
CA PHE A 58 -8.41 -3.98 7.25
C PHE A 58 -7.95 -4.62 8.58
N PHE A 59 -8.10 -3.90 9.70
CA PHE A 59 -7.64 -4.35 11.01
C PHE A 59 -8.82 -4.80 11.86
N THR A 60 -8.68 -5.95 12.53
CA THR A 60 -9.64 -6.36 13.55
C THR A 60 -9.57 -5.43 14.77
N LYS A 61 -10.50 -5.58 15.72
CA LYS A 61 -10.52 -4.79 16.96
C LYS A 61 -9.17 -4.80 17.70
N ASP A 62 -8.47 -5.94 17.69
CA ASP A 62 -7.18 -6.16 18.33
C ASP A 62 -6.02 -6.20 17.32
N GLY A 63 -6.29 -5.82 16.06
CA GLY A 63 -5.33 -5.76 14.98
C GLY A 63 -4.26 -4.70 15.21
N LYS A 64 -3.05 -4.98 14.72
CA LYS A 64 -1.90 -4.08 14.88
C LYS A 64 -1.21 -3.84 13.55
N LEU A 65 -0.76 -2.63 13.33
CA LEU A 65 0.25 -2.31 12.33
C LEU A 65 1.60 -2.31 13.01
N ILE A 66 2.52 -3.13 12.50
CA ILE A 66 3.90 -3.20 12.98
C ILE A 66 4.83 -2.92 11.80
N VAL A 67 5.66 -1.90 11.93
CA VAL A 67 6.66 -1.54 10.92
C VAL A 67 8.02 -1.47 11.59
N VAL A 68 8.83 -2.50 11.38
CA VAL A 68 10.10 -2.74 12.07
C VAL A 68 9.87 -2.77 13.60
N GLU A 69 10.21 -1.69 14.31
CA GLU A 69 10.09 -1.55 15.77
C GLU A 69 8.88 -0.71 16.21
N ASN A 70 8.19 -0.07 15.26
CA ASN A 70 7.02 0.77 15.54
C ASN A 70 5.75 -0.08 15.59
N VAL A 71 5.02 0.00 16.70
CA VAL A 71 3.79 -0.77 16.93
C VAL A 71 2.61 0.18 17.15
N ALA A 72 1.60 0.09 16.29
CA ALA A 72 0.34 0.81 16.42
C ALA A 72 -0.82 -0.18 16.62
N SER A 73 -1.59 -0.01 17.70
CA SER A 73 -2.60 -1.01 18.14
C SER A 73 -4.04 -0.50 18.17
N ASN A 74 -4.29 0.76 17.80
CA ASN A 74 -5.65 1.29 17.66
C ASN A 74 -5.75 2.13 16.38
N PRO A 75 -6.96 2.41 15.86
CA PRO A 75 -7.13 3.10 14.58
C PRO A 75 -6.43 4.46 14.51
N LYS A 76 -6.45 5.24 15.59
CA LYS A 76 -5.79 6.56 15.63
C LYS A 76 -4.28 6.42 15.45
N ASP A 77 -3.66 5.51 16.19
CA ASP A 77 -2.21 5.29 16.12
C ASP A 77 -1.80 4.64 14.80
N ILE A 78 -2.66 3.77 14.23
CA ILE A 78 -2.43 3.16 12.91
C ILE A 78 -2.39 4.23 11.82
N ILE A 79 -3.33 5.19 11.86
CA ILE A 79 -3.33 6.32 10.92
C ILE A 79 -2.14 7.24 11.16
N ALA A 80 -1.78 7.53 12.42
CA ALA A 80 -0.62 8.34 12.71
C ALA A 80 0.66 7.72 12.14
N LEU A 81 0.89 6.42 12.37
CA LEU A 81 2.04 5.71 11.81
C LEU A 81 2.00 5.67 10.27
N LYS A 82 0.83 5.41 9.66
CA LYS A 82 0.67 5.50 8.20
C LYS A 82 1.07 6.86 7.66
N GLN A 83 0.66 7.96 8.30
CA GLN A 83 0.93 9.32 7.84
C GLN A 83 2.37 9.77 8.08
N GLU A 84 3.04 9.21 9.08
CA GLU A 84 4.49 9.38 9.25
C GLU A 84 5.26 8.69 8.11
N LEU A 85 4.82 7.49 7.75
CA LEU A 85 5.40 6.67 6.70
C LEU A 85 5.13 7.21 5.29
N LEU A 86 3.90 7.61 5.00
CA LEU A 86 3.43 8.18 3.75
C LEU A 86 2.68 9.51 4.03
N PRO A 87 3.40 10.65 4.03
CA PRO A 87 2.83 11.95 4.35
C PRO A 87 1.67 12.36 3.45
N THR A 88 0.64 12.95 4.05
CA THR A 88 -0.58 13.43 3.36
C THR A 88 -0.33 14.55 2.36
N ALA A 89 0.82 15.21 2.42
CA ALA A 89 1.24 16.21 1.45
C ALA A 89 1.44 15.62 0.03
N GLY A 90 1.56 14.29 -0.09
CA GLY A 90 1.63 13.60 -1.38
C GLY A 90 2.96 13.75 -2.12
N THR A 91 4.02 14.21 -1.45
CA THR A 91 5.36 14.35 -2.03
C THR A 91 6.18 13.06 -1.99
N LYS A 92 5.68 12.03 -1.30
CA LYS A 92 6.27 10.70 -1.22
C LYS A 92 5.28 9.71 -1.81
N HIS A 93 5.81 8.76 -2.59
CA HIS A 93 5.04 7.73 -3.27
C HIS A 93 5.69 6.38 -3.04
N TRP A 94 4.88 5.35 -2.77
CA TRP A 94 5.35 3.98 -2.88
C TRP A 94 4.57 3.18 -3.92
N ASN A 95 5.29 2.29 -4.58
CA ASN A 95 4.69 1.21 -5.35
C ASN A 95 5.04 -0.11 -4.67
N HIS A 96 4.01 -0.87 -4.32
CA HIS A 96 4.16 -2.23 -3.85
C HIS A 96 4.25 -3.18 -5.05
N LEU A 97 5.29 -4.00 -5.11
CA LEU A 97 5.46 -5.07 -6.10
C LEU A 97 5.58 -6.43 -5.39
N PRO A 98 4.46 -7.02 -4.94
CA PRO A 98 4.47 -8.33 -4.31
C PRO A 98 4.90 -9.42 -5.31
N ASN A 99 5.75 -10.33 -4.84
CA ASN A 99 6.28 -11.44 -5.62
C ASN A 99 5.76 -12.77 -5.09
N VAL A 100 6.40 -13.37 -4.09
CA VAL A 100 6.03 -14.69 -3.59
C VAL A 100 5.23 -14.55 -2.30
N THR A 101 4.09 -15.26 -2.21
CA THR A 101 3.37 -15.42 -0.94
C THR A 101 3.39 -16.87 -0.50
N THR A 102 3.70 -17.09 0.78
CA THR A 102 3.66 -18.40 1.44
C THR A 102 2.84 -18.31 2.73
N VAL A 103 2.39 -19.47 3.21
CA VAL A 103 1.89 -19.58 4.60
C VAL A 103 3.09 -19.85 5.49
N SER A 104 3.37 -18.92 6.41
CA SER A 104 4.45 -19.04 7.38
C SER A 104 4.03 -19.92 8.57
N SER A 105 2.79 -19.75 9.02
CA SER A 105 2.18 -20.58 10.07
C SER A 105 0.66 -20.60 9.95
N GLU A 106 0.03 -21.66 10.44
CA GLU A 106 -1.42 -21.79 10.50
C GLU A 106 -1.82 -22.57 11.75
N THR A 107 -2.84 -22.07 12.45
CA THR A 107 -3.53 -22.69 13.57
C THR A 107 -5.03 -22.68 13.28
N SER A 108 -5.84 -23.29 14.15
CA SER A 108 -7.30 -23.25 14.00
C SER A 108 -7.90 -21.84 14.11
N ALA A 109 -7.17 -20.87 14.68
CA ALA A 109 -7.65 -19.50 14.90
C ALA A 109 -6.98 -18.45 14.02
N GLN A 110 -5.78 -18.72 13.49
CA GLN A 110 -4.97 -17.74 12.77
C GLN A 110 -4.18 -18.40 11.65
N LYS A 111 -4.08 -17.69 10.52
CA LYS A 111 -3.16 -17.99 9.43
C LYS A 111 -2.23 -16.80 9.22
N THR A 112 -0.94 -17.06 9.16
CA THR A 112 0.10 -16.05 8.95
C THR A 112 0.67 -16.20 7.56
N TYR A 113 0.57 -15.11 6.79
CA TYR A 113 1.11 -15.02 5.44
C TYR A 113 2.45 -14.30 5.46
N GLU A 114 3.41 -14.84 4.74
CA GLU A 114 4.66 -14.13 4.41
C GLU A 114 4.59 -13.68 2.95
N VAL A 115 4.83 -12.39 2.71
CA VAL A 115 4.81 -11.80 1.39
C VAL A 115 6.19 -11.23 1.10
N LEU A 116 6.92 -11.88 0.20
CA LEU A 116 8.13 -11.33 -0.37
C LEU A 116 7.76 -10.35 -1.46
N GLY A 117 8.29 -9.13 -1.41
CA GLY A 117 8.03 -8.10 -2.41
C GLY A 117 9.09 -7.01 -2.41
N ILE A 118 8.90 -6.04 -3.30
CA ILE A 118 9.67 -4.81 -3.35
C ILE A 118 8.72 -3.65 -3.05
N ILE A 119 9.20 -2.66 -2.29
CA ILE A 119 8.57 -1.36 -2.18
C ILE A 119 9.49 -0.37 -2.88
N GLU A 120 9.04 0.18 -4.01
CA GLU A 120 9.75 1.25 -4.70
C GLU A 120 9.34 2.59 -4.10
N SER A 121 10.30 3.44 -3.72
CA SER A 121 10.03 4.77 -3.21
C SER A 121 10.41 5.85 -4.20
N ARG A 122 9.52 6.84 -4.37
CA ARG A 122 9.77 8.05 -5.16
C ARG A 122 9.34 9.28 -4.39
N PHE A 123 10.01 10.39 -4.67
CA PHE A 123 9.73 11.68 -4.05
C PHE A 123 9.57 12.75 -5.13
N ASP A 124 8.51 13.54 -5.01
CA ASP A 124 8.27 14.69 -5.86
C ASP A 124 9.10 15.87 -5.37
N GLY A 125 10.22 16.11 -6.05
CA GLY A 125 11.21 17.10 -5.63
C GLY A 125 12.04 16.61 -4.44
N GLY A 126 13.29 17.06 -4.38
CA GLY A 126 14.27 16.58 -3.39
C GLY A 126 15.35 15.68 -4.01
N ASN A 127 16.22 15.13 -3.16
CA ASN A 127 17.26 14.17 -3.54
C ASN A 127 17.05 12.85 -2.79
N CYS A 128 17.56 11.74 -3.32
CA CYS A 128 17.30 10.40 -2.79
C CYS A 128 17.82 10.15 -1.35
N SER A 129 18.53 11.11 -0.73
CA SER A 129 18.97 11.05 0.66
C SER A 129 17.88 11.35 1.69
N GLN A 130 16.67 11.68 1.24
CA GLN A 130 15.49 11.87 2.10
C GLN A 130 14.61 10.60 2.17
N ALA A 131 15.06 9.49 1.56
CA ALA A 131 14.41 8.18 1.56
C ALA A 131 14.63 7.42 2.87
#